data_AF-A0A6H1ZS54-F1
#
_entry.id   AF-A0A6H1ZS54-F1
#
_cell.length_a   1.000
_cell.length_b   1.000
_cell.length_c   1.000
_cell.angle_alpha   90.00
_cell.angle_beta   90.00
_cell.angle_gamma   90.00
#
_symmetry.space_group_name_H-M   'P 1'
#
loop_
_entity.id
_entity.type
_entity.pdbx_description
1 polymer ?
#
loop_
_entity_poly.entity_id
_entity_poly.type
_entity_poly.pdbx_seq_one_letter_code
_entity_poly.pdbx_strand_id
1 'polypeptide(L)'
;MRPIKLRQPIFLKGKFQSWHYWGFISDGNFVGPETNLSTIREAEKNSQQFTDLNDKNGKEVYEGDIVKDGEFIGKVFFKNGSFCVSYINTPQEFGDEYYPVYNKMNTHEVIGNI
;
A
#
# COMPACT_ATOMS: atom_id res chain seq x y z
N MET A 1 -0.73 19.35 1.10
CA MET A 1 0.42 18.49 1.46
C MET A 1 -0.12 17.09 1.65
N ARG A 2 0.41 16.08 0.95
CA ARG A 2 -0.04 14.68 1.10
C ARG A 2 0.29 14.19 2.51
N PRO A 3 -0.60 13.47 3.21
CA PRO A 3 -0.24 12.84 4.48
C PRO A 3 0.96 11.91 4.29
N ILE A 4 1.98 12.07 5.14
CA ILE A 4 3.07 11.11 5.23
C ILE A 4 2.61 10.04 6.22
N LYS A 5 1.85 9.08 5.70
CA LYS A 5 1.31 7.94 6.45
C LYS A 5 1.89 6.65 5.88
N LEU A 6 2.45 5.82 6.74
CA LEU A 6 3.00 4.53 6.40
C LEU A 6 2.38 3.46 7.30
N ARG A 7 2.34 2.23 6.81
CA ARG A 7 2.05 1.04 7.61
C ARG A 7 3.23 0.07 7.54
N GLN A 8 3.55 -0.56 8.66
CA GLN A 8 4.60 -1.55 8.80
C GLN A 8 3.98 -2.86 9.30
N PRO A 9 4.25 -4.00 8.66
CA PRO A 9 3.75 -5.27 9.15
C PRO A 9 4.56 -5.72 10.37
N ILE A 10 3.87 -6.05 11.46
CA ILE A 10 4.50 -6.59 12.67
C ILE A 10 4.36 -8.11 12.66
N PHE A 11 5.50 -8.79 12.76
CA PHE A 11 5.58 -10.24 12.83
C PHE A 11 6.05 -10.69 14.20
N LEU A 12 5.34 -11.65 14.81
CA LEU A 12 5.76 -12.31 16.04
C LEU A 12 5.96 -13.80 15.74
N LYS A 13 7.16 -14.31 15.99
CA LYS A 13 7.52 -15.71 15.73
C LYS A 13 7.19 -16.14 14.28
N GLY A 14 7.45 -15.25 13.31
CA GLY A 14 7.20 -15.48 11.88
C GLY A 14 5.74 -15.39 11.45
N LYS A 15 4.80 -15.05 12.35
CA LYS A 15 3.38 -14.88 12.01
C LYS A 15 3.01 -13.40 12.02
N PHE A 16 2.25 -12.96 11.01
CA PHE A 16 1.69 -11.62 11.00
C PHE A 16 0.79 -11.43 12.23
N GLN A 17 1.03 -10.34 12.96
CA GLN A 17 0.28 -9.99 14.16
C GLN A 17 -0.65 -8.80 13.89
N SER A 18 -0.11 -7.71 13.37
CA SER A 18 -0.85 -6.46 13.17
C SER A 18 -0.08 -5.50 12.26
N TRP A 19 -0.77 -4.46 11.80
CA TRP A 19 -0.15 -3.29 11.18
C TRP A 19 0.21 -2.26 12.26
N HIS A 20 1.43 -1.73 12.21
CA HIS A 20 1.84 -0.53 12.92
C HIS A 20 1.79 0.66 11.97
N TYR A 21 1.02 1.70 12.31
CA TYR A 21 0.90 2.90 11.48
C TYR A 21 1.81 4.00 12.02
N TRP A 22 2.57 4.64 11.15
CA TRP A 22 3.55 5.65 11.54
C TRP A 22 3.68 6.76 10.50
N GLY A 23 4.35 7.84 10.88
CA GLY A 23 4.39 9.11 10.16
C GLY A 23 3.51 10.18 10.81
N PHE A 24 3.02 11.13 10.02
CA PHE A 24 2.13 12.21 10.46
C PHE A 24 0.68 11.77 10.31
N ILE A 25 0.18 10.97 11.27
CA ILE A 25 -1.07 10.21 11.12
C ILE A 25 -2.30 10.82 11.81
N SER A 26 -2.12 11.84 12.67
CA SER A 26 -3.22 12.56 13.33
C SER A 26 -2.75 13.92 13.83
N ASP A 27 -3.48 15.00 13.52
CA ASP A 27 -3.30 16.36 14.03
C ASP A 27 -1.85 16.89 14.04
N GLY A 28 -1.04 16.47 13.06
CA GLY A 28 0.36 16.90 12.94
C GLY A 28 1.34 16.23 13.91
N ASN A 29 0.88 15.32 14.77
CA ASN A 29 1.76 14.52 15.62
C ASN A 29 2.49 13.44 14.79
N PHE A 30 3.79 13.33 15.02
CA PHE A 30 4.62 12.28 14.42
C PHE A 30 4.61 11.02 15.30
N VAL A 31 4.26 9.90 14.70
CA VAL A 31 4.42 8.56 15.28
C VAL A 31 5.61 7.89 14.60
N GLY A 32 6.57 7.39 15.38
CA GLY A 32 7.76 6.71 14.87
C GLY A 32 7.47 5.27 14.40
N PRO A 33 8.36 4.68 13.58
CA PRO A 33 8.28 3.27 13.23
C PRO A 33 8.47 2.38 14.47
N GLU A 34 7.97 1.14 14.41
CA GLU A 34 8.16 0.16 15.48
C GLU A 34 9.53 -0.49 15.32
N THR A 35 10.41 -0.28 16.31
CA THR A 35 11.81 -0.73 16.26
C THR A 35 12.23 -1.68 17.37
N ASN A 36 11.32 -2.09 18.26
CA ASN A 36 11.60 -3.10 19.28
C ASN A 36 11.61 -4.51 18.68
N LEU A 37 10.90 -4.71 17.57
CA LEU A 37 10.78 -5.98 16.85
C LEU A 37 11.52 -6.00 15.50
N SER A 38 12.09 -4.87 15.08
CA SER A 38 12.84 -4.72 13.82
C SER A 38 13.82 -3.56 13.88
N THR A 39 14.89 -3.60 13.12
CA THR A 39 15.79 -2.44 12.94
C THR A 39 15.11 -1.31 12.16
N ILE A 40 15.62 -0.08 12.27
CA ILE A 40 15.12 1.04 11.46
C ILE A 40 15.19 0.75 9.95
N ARG A 41 16.24 0.05 9.50
CA ARG A 41 16.41 -0.36 8.11
C ARG A 41 15.35 -1.36 7.66
N GLU A 42 14.95 -2.26 8.54
CA GLU A 42 13.85 -3.20 8.28
C GLU A 42 12.50 -2.50 8.29
N ALA A 43 12.29 -1.57 9.22
CA ALA A 43 11.08 -0.75 9.24
C ALA A 43 10.95 0.06 7.93
N GLU A 44 12.02 0.71 7.48
CA GLU A 44 12.04 1.43 6.19
C GLU A 44 11.74 0.49 5.01
N LYS A 45 12.40 -0.66 4.94
CA LYS A 45 12.24 -1.62 3.85
C LYS A 45 10.84 -2.22 3.78
N ASN A 46 10.22 -2.49 4.93
CA ASN A 46 8.94 -3.19 5.02
C ASN A 46 7.75 -2.23 5.13
N SER A 47 7.98 -0.93 5.26
CA SER A 47 6.91 0.05 5.34
C SER A 47 6.30 0.30 3.98
N GLN A 48 4.98 0.38 3.98
CA GLN A 48 4.15 0.62 2.81
C GLN A 48 3.49 1.98 2.96
N GLN A 49 3.64 2.83 1.94
CA GLN A 49 3.14 4.20 2.00
C GLN A 49 1.67 4.28 1.59
N PHE A 50 0.90 5.11 2.29
CA PHE A 50 -0.48 5.44 1.92
C PHE A 50 -0.52 6.21 0.59
N THR A 51 -1.44 5.82 -0.29
CA THR A 51 -1.58 6.42 -1.63
C THR A 51 -2.35 7.73 -1.67
N ASP A 52 -2.94 8.15 -0.54
CA ASP A 52 -3.90 9.25 -0.45
C ASP A 52 -5.27 8.96 -1.11
N LEU A 53 -5.54 7.68 -1.39
CA LEU A 53 -6.76 7.22 -2.01
C LEU A 53 -7.42 6.13 -1.18
N ASN A 54 -8.75 6.10 -1.23
CA ASN A 54 -9.56 5.05 -0.65
C ASN A 54 -10.16 4.20 -1.77
N ASP A 55 -10.33 2.92 -1.49
CA ASP A 55 -11.03 1.98 -2.36
C ASP A 55 -12.55 2.25 -2.36
N LYS A 56 -13.31 1.49 -3.16
CA LYS A 56 -14.77 1.63 -3.28
C LYS A 56 -15.54 1.45 -1.97
N ASN A 57 -14.94 0.79 -0.98
CA ASN A 57 -15.52 0.52 0.34
C ASN A 57 -15.02 1.52 1.41
N GLY A 58 -14.28 2.56 1.01
CA GLY A 58 -13.72 3.56 1.91
C GLY A 58 -12.45 3.11 2.63
N LYS A 59 -11.88 1.95 2.29
CA LYS A 59 -10.63 1.46 2.89
C LYS A 59 -9.45 2.16 2.23
N GLU A 60 -8.53 2.68 3.05
CA GLU A 60 -7.29 3.30 2.58
C GLU A 60 -6.44 2.31 1.75
N VAL A 61 -5.91 2.79 0.63
CA VAL A 61 -5.04 2.03 -0.26
C VAL A 61 -3.58 2.37 0.01
N TYR A 62 -2.75 1.36 0.20
CA TYR A 62 -1.32 1.46 0.44
C TYR A 62 -0.51 0.79 -0.67
N GLU A 63 0.77 1.15 -0.75
CA GLU A 63 1.75 0.38 -1.51
C GLU A 63 1.71 -1.11 -1.13
N GLY A 64 1.80 -1.99 -2.13
CA GLY A 64 1.76 -3.43 -1.92
C GLY A 64 0.36 -4.02 -1.75
N ASP A 65 -0.70 -3.22 -1.70
CA ASP A 65 -2.07 -3.75 -1.74
C ASP A 65 -2.36 -4.49 -3.04
N ILE A 66 -3.14 -5.57 -2.92
CA ILE A 66 -3.76 -6.29 -4.02
C ILE A 66 -5.20 -5.78 -4.13
N VAL A 67 -5.53 -5.24 -5.30
CA VAL A 67 -6.81 -4.64 -5.60
C VAL A 67 -7.57 -5.44 -6.66
N LYS A 68 -8.89 -5.41 -6.58
CA LYS A 68 -9.78 -6.03 -7.56
C LYS A 68 -10.71 -4.99 -8.17
N ASP A 69 -10.81 -4.97 -9.49
CA ASP A 69 -11.79 -4.19 -10.26
C ASP A 69 -12.48 -5.10 -11.28
N GLY A 70 -13.75 -5.45 -11.05
CA GLY A 70 -14.43 -6.48 -11.81
C GLY A 70 -13.69 -7.82 -11.75
N GLU A 71 -13.25 -8.32 -12.90
CA GLU A 71 -12.45 -9.55 -13.02
C GLU A 71 -10.94 -9.31 -12.92
N PHE A 72 -10.49 -8.05 -12.94
CA PHE A 72 -9.08 -7.70 -12.92
C PHE A 72 -8.53 -7.68 -11.50
N ILE A 73 -7.34 -8.25 -11.31
CA ILE A 73 -6.58 -8.26 -10.07
C ILE A 73 -5.28 -7.51 -10.33
N GLY A 74 -5.01 -6.49 -9.53
CA GLY A 74 -3.84 -5.64 -9.66
C GLY A 74 -3.05 -5.49 -8.37
N LYS A 75 -1.78 -5.14 -8.52
CA LYS A 75 -0.88 -4.82 -7.41
C LYS A 75 -0.55 -3.33 -7.43
N VAL A 76 -0.65 -2.69 -6.27
CA VAL A 76 -0.28 -1.29 -6.06
C VAL A 76 1.22 -1.18 -5.77
N PHE A 77 1.91 -0.25 -6.43
CA PHE A 77 3.34 0.02 -6.21
C PHE A 77 3.71 1.48 -6.55
N PHE A 78 4.87 1.95 -6.10
CA PHE A 78 5.39 3.27 -6.46
C PHE A 78 6.45 3.16 -7.58
N LYS A 79 6.28 3.93 -8.67
CA LYS A 79 7.25 3.98 -9.78
C LYS A 79 7.20 5.34 -10.47
N ASN A 80 8.37 5.85 -10.88
CA ASN A 80 8.50 7.11 -11.63
C ASN A 80 7.75 8.30 -10.99
N GLY A 81 7.78 8.41 -9.66
CA GLY A 81 7.17 9.51 -8.93
C GLY A 81 5.65 9.41 -8.73
N SER A 82 5.03 8.27 -9.08
CA SER A 82 3.60 8.06 -8.93
C SER A 82 3.26 6.69 -8.35
N PHE A 83 2.10 6.59 -7.70
CA PHE A 83 1.51 5.30 -7.36
C PHE A 83 0.80 4.73 -8.59
N CYS A 84 1.01 3.44 -8.82
CA CYS A 84 0.54 2.73 -10.00
C CYS A 84 -0.11 1.41 -9.62
N VAL A 85 -0.98 0.92 -10.50
CA VAL A 85 -1.49 -0.46 -10.50
C VAL A 85 -0.98 -1.17 -11.74
N SER A 86 -0.48 -2.39 -11.54
CA SER A 86 -0.21 -3.36 -12.61
C SER A 86 -1.15 -4.54 -12.41
N TYR A 87 -1.89 -4.89 -13.46
CA TYR A 87 -2.81 -6.03 -13.43
C TYR A 87 -2.03 -7.33 -13.65
N ILE A 88 -2.20 -8.27 -12.72
CA ILE A 88 -1.39 -9.51 -12.64
C ILE A 88 -2.11 -10.71 -13.25
N ASN A 89 -3.38 -10.56 -13.63
CA ASN A 89 -4.19 -11.62 -14.23
C ASN A 89 -4.66 -11.29 -15.66
N THR A 90 -4.01 -10.33 -16.32
CA THR A 90 -4.23 -10.01 -17.74
C THR A 90 -3.27 -10.82 -18.63
N PRO A 91 -3.68 -11.17 -19.88
CA PRO A 91 -2.77 -11.80 -20.83
C PRO A 91 -1.48 -10.97 -21.01
N GLN A 92 -0.34 -11.65 -21.05
CA GLN A 92 0.99 -11.02 -21.18
C GLN A 92 1.18 -10.27 -22.51
N GLU A 93 0.28 -10.48 -23.48
CA GLU A 93 0.22 -9.84 -24.78
C GLU A 93 0.08 -8.31 -24.71
N PHE A 94 -0.39 -7.78 -23.58
CA PHE A 94 -0.52 -6.34 -23.31
C PHE A 94 0.72 -5.73 -22.64
N GLY A 95 1.79 -6.52 -22.40
CA GLY A 95 3.04 -6.05 -21.78
C GLY A 95 2.94 -5.77 -20.28
N ASP A 96 4.05 -5.31 -19.68
CA ASP A 96 4.12 -4.83 -18.29
C ASP A 96 3.46 -3.43 -18.18
N GLU A 97 2.21 -3.33 -18.61
CA GLU A 97 1.45 -2.10 -18.50
C GLU A 97 1.07 -1.83 -17.04
N TYR A 98 1.32 -0.59 -16.63
CA TYR A 98 0.90 -0.08 -15.35
C TYR A 98 0.29 1.30 -15.54
N TYR A 99 -0.76 1.55 -14.77
CA TYR A 99 -1.52 2.77 -14.86
C TYR A 99 -1.41 3.54 -13.55
N PRO A 100 -1.21 4.87 -13.60
CA PRO A 100 -1.22 5.65 -12.38
C PRO A 100 -2.61 5.64 -11.75
N VAL A 101 -2.68 5.60 -10.42
CA VAL A 101 -3.94 5.42 -9.67
C VAL A 101 -4.79 6.69 -9.54
N TYR A 102 -4.42 7.80 -10.18
CA TYR A 102 -5.04 9.13 -10.04
C TYR A 102 -6.58 9.09 -9.97
N ASN A 103 -7.15 9.18 -8.76
CA ASN A 103 -8.59 9.17 -8.47
C ASN A 103 -9.38 7.94 -8.98
N LYS A 104 -8.71 6.86 -9.39
CA LYS A 104 -9.33 5.68 -10.01
C LYS A 104 -9.61 4.54 -9.05
N MET A 105 -9.31 4.68 -7.75
CA MET A 105 -9.52 3.59 -6.79
C MET A 105 -10.97 3.43 -6.33
N ASN A 106 -11.89 4.30 -6.76
CA ASN A 106 -13.31 4.22 -6.40
C ASN A 106 -14.07 3.06 -7.06
N THR A 107 -13.48 2.35 -8.03
CA THR A 107 -14.00 1.08 -8.57
C THR A 107 -13.29 -0.15 -7.99
N HIS A 108 -12.12 0.05 -7.38
CA HIS A 108 -11.27 -1.01 -6.84
C HIS A 108 -11.67 -1.40 -5.43
N GLU A 109 -11.38 -2.65 -5.06
CA GLU A 109 -11.49 -3.17 -3.69
C GLU A 109 -10.16 -3.78 -3.26
N VAL A 110 -9.65 -3.39 -2.08
CA VAL A 110 -8.45 -4.00 -1.52
C VAL A 110 -8.79 -5.39 -0.96
N ILE A 111 -8.32 -6.44 -1.65
CA ILE A 111 -8.58 -7.85 -1.31
C ILE A 111 -7.40 -8.55 -0.62
N GLY A 112 -6.24 -7.89 -0.52
CA GLY A 112 -5.06 -8.44 0.15
C GLY A 112 -3.85 -7.52 0.03
N ASN A 113 -2.68 -8.03 0.39
CA ASN A 113 -1.38 -7.38 0.19
C ASN A 113 -0.29 -8.43 -0.09
N ILE A 114 0.84 -7.98 -0.65
CA ILE A 114 2.05 -8.82 -0.86
C ILE A 114 2.76 -9.19 0.44
#